data_AF-A0A9X6LWC2-F1
#
_entry.id   AF-A0A9X6LWC2-F1
#
_cell.length_a   1.000
_cell.length_b   1.000
_cell.length_c   1.000
_cell.angle_alpha   90.00
_cell.angle_beta   90.00
_cell.angle_gamma   90.00
#
_symmetry.space_group_name_H-M   'P 1'
#
loop_
_entity.id
_entity.type
_entity.pdbx_description
1 polymer ?
#
loop_
_entity_poly.entity_id
_entity_poly.type
_entity_poly.pdbx_seq_one_letter_code
_entity_poly.pdbx_strand_id
1 'polypeptide(L)' 'MHQAGGEIPATQFDTWLGQLSQLGLLEQVTKDDNHVYYYRLTDSARQFLVKKGME' A
#
# COMPACT_ATOMS: atom_id res chain seq x y z
N MET A 1 10.82 -1.76 -30.26
CA MET A 1 10.43 -0.84 -29.19
C MET A 1 10.06 -1.71 -28.00
N HIS A 2 10.93 -1.80 -26.98
CA HIS A 2 10.64 -2.60 -25.79
C HIS A 2 9.50 -1.91 -25.04
N GLN A 3 8.39 -2.61 -24.82
CA GLN A 3 7.38 -2.16 -23.86
C GLN A 3 8.10 -2.06 -22.52
N ALA A 4 8.34 -0.83 -22.04
CA ALA A 4 8.66 -0.59 -20.65
C ALA A 4 7.55 -1.27 -19.85
N GLY A 5 7.88 -2.33 -19.11
CA GLY A 5 6.91 -2.99 -18.23
C GLY A 5 6.31 -1.90 -17.34
N GLY A 6 4.99 -1.72 -17.40
CA GLY A 6 4.29 -0.51 -16.97
C GLY A 6 4.83 0.08 -15.68
N GLU A 7 5.70 1.08 -15.80
CA GLU A 7 6.28 1.77 -14.66
C GLU A 7 5.16 2.58 -14.00
N ILE A 8 4.89 2.30 -12.74
CA ILE A 8 3.88 3.02 -11.97
C ILE A 8 4.55 4.28 -11.40
N PRO A 9 4.07 5.49 -11.73
CA PRO A 9 4.59 6.72 -11.15
C PRO A 9 4.48 6.70 -9.62
N ALA A 10 5.50 7.22 -8.92
CA ALA A 10 5.48 7.30 -7.45
C ALA A 10 4.22 8.01 -6.92
N THR A 11 3.79 9.08 -7.61
CA THR A 11 2.56 9.82 -7.27
C THR A 11 1.28 8.98 -7.38
N GLN A 12 1.25 8.05 -8.32
CA GLN A 12 0.14 7.11 -8.47
C GLN A 12 0.16 6.06 -7.35
N PHE A 13 1.34 5.61 -6.96
CA PHE A 13 1.51 4.71 -5.82
C PHE A 13 1.08 5.37 -4.49
N ASP A 14 1.49 6.62 -4.25
CA ASP A 14 1.06 7.41 -3.09
C ASP A 14 -0.46 7.57 -3.02
N THR A 15 -1.09 7.79 -4.18
CA THR A 15 -2.55 7.89 -4.27
C THR A 15 -3.23 6.59 -3.83
N TRP A 16 -2.73 5.44 -4.28
CA TRP A 16 -3.27 4.13 -3.87
C TRP A 16 -3.07 3.86 -2.38
N LEU A 17 -1.92 4.21 -1.81
CA LEU A 17 -1.68 4.10 -0.37
C LEU A 17 -2.68 4.95 0.43
N GLY A 18 -2.94 6.18 -0.01
CA GLY A 18 -3.95 7.05 0.58
C GLY A 18 -5.35 6.44 0.55
N GLN A 19 -5.77 5.89 -0.60
CA GLN A 19 -7.07 5.23 -0.75
C GLN A 19 -7.21 3.99 0.15
N LEU A 20 -6.18 3.13 0.20
CA LEU A 20 -6.16 1.96 1.07
C LEU A 20 -6.21 2.35 2.55
N SER A 21 -5.62 3.48 2.92
CA SER A 21 -5.71 4.00 4.28
C SER A 21 -7.12 4.53 4.61
N GLN A 22 -7.76 5.25 3.68
CA GLN A 22 -9.16 5.69 3.83
C GLN A 22 -10.14 4.52 3.97
N LEU A 23 -9.87 3.40 3.32
CA LEU A 23 -10.64 2.16 3.44
C LEU A 23 -10.35 1.40 4.76
N GLY A 24 -9.45 1.88 5.60
CA GLY A 24 -9.05 1.22 6.84
C GLY A 24 -8.28 -0.09 6.60
N LEU A 25 -7.65 -0.25 5.43
CA LEU A 25 -6.86 -1.42 5.07
C LEU A 25 -5.37 -1.23 5.38
N LEU A 26 -4.90 0.01 5.32
CA LEU A 26 -3.54 0.39 5.71
C LEU A 26 -3.55 1.44 6.81
N GLU A 27 -2.60 1.31 7.72
CA GLU A 27 -2.31 2.33 8.72
C GLU A 27 -0.86 2.78 8.56
N GLN A 28 -0.65 4.10 8.49
CA GLN A 28 0.70 4.66 8.46
C GLN A 28 1.33 4.57 9.85
N VAL A 29 2.58 4.09 9.90
CA VAL A 29 3.36 3.97 11.12
C VAL A 29 4.43 5.05 11.10
N THR A 30 4.37 5.96 12.07
CA THR A 30 5.45 6.93 12.29
C THR A 30 6.66 6.19 12.85
N LYS A 31 7.81 6.34 12.20
CA LYS A 31 9.11 5.95 12.73
C LYS A 31 10.01 7.19 12.71
N ASP A 32 11.06 7.21 13.52
CA ASP A 32 12.10 8.27 13.54
C ASP A 32 12.93 8.38 12.24
N ASP A 33 12.44 7.81 11.14
CA ASP A 33 13.06 7.93 9.83
C ASP A 33 12.33 9.00 9.01
N ASN A 34 13.02 10.11 8.78
CA ASN A 34 12.42 11.29 8.15
C ASN A 34 12.28 11.18 6.63
N HIS A 35 12.76 10.08 6.03
CA HIS A 35 12.80 9.90 4.57
C HIS A 35 11.91 8.77 4.07
N VAL A 36 11.31 7.97 4.95
CA VAL A 36 10.55 6.78 4.56
C VAL A 36 9.23 6.70 5.31
N TYR A 37 8.14 6.59 4.56
CA TYR A 37 6.82 6.28 5.11
C TYR A 37 6.66 4.77 5.29
N TYR A 38 6.33 4.35 6.51
CA TYR A 38 6.02 2.95 6.81
C TYR A 38 4.51 2.76 6.89
N TYR A 39 4.04 1.62 6.38
CA TYR A 39 2.63 1.24 6.45
C TYR A 39 2.51 -0.17 7.01
N ARG A 40 1.46 -0.43 7.78
CA ARG A 40 1.08 -1.76 8.25
C ARG A 40 -0.30 -2.14 7.72
N LEU A 41 -0.48 -3.43 7.44
CA LEU A 41 -1.81 -3.98 7.17
C LEU A 41 -2.64 -3.98 8.45
N THR A 42 -3.88 -3.53 8.34
CA THR A 42 -4.87 -3.67 9.41
C THR A 42 -5.39 -5.11 9.48
N ASP A 43 -6.11 -5.44 10.55
CA ASP A 43 -6.76 -6.75 10.65
C ASP A 43 -7.75 -6.98 9.52
N SER A 44 -8.54 -5.96 9.18
CA SER A 44 -9.49 -5.97 8.07
C SER A 44 -8.81 -6.27 6.72
N ALA A 45 -7.62 -5.70 6.48
CA ALA A 45 -6.86 -6.00 5.26
C ALA A 45 -6.35 -7.44 5.24
N ARG A 46 -5.84 -7.95 6.36
CA ARG A 46 -5.43 -9.36 6.46
C ARG A 46 -6.60 -10.29 6.16
N GLN A 47 -7.77 -10.05 6.75
CA GLN A 47 -8.97 -10.84 6.47
C GLN A 47 -9.42 -10.74 5.00
N PHE A 48 -9.32 -9.56 4.39
CA PHE A 48 -9.63 -9.38 2.97
C PHE A 48 -8.69 -10.20 2.08
N LEU A 49 -7.39 -10.18 2.36
CA LEU A 49 -6.37 -10.92 1.62
C LEU A 49 -6.56 -12.44 1.78
N VAL A 50 -6.83 -12.92 2.99
CA VAL A 50 -7.14 -14.33 3.27
C VAL A 50 -8.38 -14.79 2.46
N LYS A 51 -9.44 -13.98 2.40
CA LYS A 51 -10.62 -14.27 1.57
C LYS A 51 -10.30 -14.34 0.07
N LYS A 52 -9.22 -13.70 -0.38
CA LYS A 52 -8.73 -13.73 -1.76
C LYS A 52 -7.72 -14.86 -2.01
N GLY A 53 -7.44 -15.69 -1.01
CA GLY A 53 -6.50 -16.81 -1.11
C GLY A 53 -5.03 -16.37 -1.06
N MET A 54 -4.74 -15.20 -0.47
CA MET A 54 -3.37 -14.76 -0.22
C MET A 54 -2.98 -15.16 1.21
N GLU A 55 -1.93 -15.96 1.32
CA GLU A 55 -1.38 -16.52 2.58
C GLU A 55 -0.18 -15.71 3.10
#